data_AF-A0AA37B4B4-F1
#
_entry.id   AF-A0AA37B4B4-F1
#
_cell.length_a   1.000
_cell.length_b   1.000
_cell.length_c   1.000
_cell.angle_alpha   90.00
_cell.angle_beta   90.00
_cell.angle_gamma   90.00
#
_symmetry.space_group_name_H-M   'P 1'
#
loop_
_entity.id
_entity.type
_entity.pdbx_description
1 polymer ?
#
loop_
_entity_poly.entity_id
_entity_poly.type
_entity_poly.pdbx_seq_one_letter_code
_entity_poly.pdbx_strand_id
1 'polypeptide(L)'
;MVQLELQTLSQKLLYLKQQAEHRDLQGERSAYAKTAVLDERFSCRSDLFSDYVTELEQDLNRIHLLSEKTQDLELLQLYCDRFVGKFAMLQSKISKANRHAKQQAIPQQKRIQNWQKRLDKVMSSGNRSELHEKLSQQKQFEQQLEQKIAEKNQVLNRSNLKTDTARLSAEILSLKSRLGECQKTTWKLEQKINQIESRFKE
;
A
#
# COMPACT_ATOMS: atom_id res chain seq x y z
N MET A 1 -31.90 -21.16 -13.87
CA MET A 1 -30.68 -20.37 -13.64
C MET A 1 -30.06 -20.67 -12.29
N VAL A 2 -30.82 -20.61 -11.18
CA VAL A 2 -30.35 -20.90 -9.81
C VAL A 2 -29.62 -22.26 -9.67
N GLN A 3 -30.12 -23.34 -10.28
CA GLN A 3 -29.47 -24.66 -10.24
C GLN A 3 -28.07 -24.70 -10.91
N LEU A 4 -27.87 -23.91 -11.98
CA LEU A 4 -26.59 -23.86 -12.69
C LEU A 4 -25.54 -23.08 -11.87
N GLU A 5 -26.00 -22.04 -11.16
CA GLU A 5 -25.17 -21.25 -10.24
C GLU A 5 -24.78 -22.06 -9.00
N LEU A 6 -25.70 -22.85 -8.45
CA LEU A 6 -25.44 -23.80 -7.36
C LEU A 6 -24.42 -24.87 -7.74
N GLN A 7 -24.51 -25.43 -8.96
CA GLN A 7 -23.51 -26.37 -9.48
C GLN A 7 -22.14 -25.72 -9.67
N THR A 8 -22.10 -24.47 -10.10
CA THR A 8 -20.84 -23.72 -10.22
C THR A 8 -20.23 -23.44 -8.85
N LEU A 9 -21.05 -23.13 -7.84
CA LEU A 9 -20.60 -22.93 -6.46
C LEU A 9 -20.11 -24.23 -5.83
N SER A 10 -20.77 -25.36 -6.06
CA SER A 10 -20.32 -26.66 -5.55
C SER A 10 -18.97 -27.08 -6.15
N GLN A 11 -18.75 -26.85 -7.45
CA GLN A 11 -17.44 -27.06 -8.09
C GLN A 11 -16.36 -26.16 -7.48
N LYS A 12 -16.68 -24.89 -7.21
CA LYS A 12 -15.75 -23.96 -6.55
C LYS A 12 -15.43 -24.38 -5.11
N LEU A 13 -16.41 -24.90 -4.36
CA LEU A 13 -16.18 -25.45 -3.02
C LEU A 13 -15.29 -26.69 -3.06
N LEU A 14 -15.50 -27.58 -4.03
CA LEU A 14 -14.66 -28.77 -4.19
C LEU A 14 -13.19 -28.39 -4.42
N TYR A 15 -12.95 -27.39 -5.28
CA TYR A 15 -11.61 -26.86 -5.51
C TYR A 15 -11.02 -26.22 -4.24
N LEU A 16 -11.84 -25.47 -3.49
CA LEU A 16 -11.43 -24.85 -2.23
C LEU A 16 -11.07 -25.91 -1.17
N LYS A 17 -11.80 -27.03 -1.13
CA LYS A 17 -11.55 -28.17 -0.25
C LYS A 17 -10.21 -28.82 -0.52
N GLN A 18 -9.91 -29.12 -1.78
CA GLN A 18 -8.62 -29.69 -2.18
C GLN A 18 -7.46 -28.76 -1.78
N GLN A 19 -7.63 -27.45 -1.95
CA GLN A 19 -6.61 -26.49 -1.49
C GLN A 19 -6.49 -26.44 0.03
N ALA A 20 -7.59 -26.50 0.76
CA ALA A 20 -7.60 -26.53 2.22
C ALA A 20 -6.89 -27.78 2.75
N GLU A 21 -7.25 -28.96 2.25
CA GLU A 21 -6.62 -30.24 2.59
C GLU A 21 -5.12 -30.23 2.27
N HIS A 22 -4.72 -29.71 1.11
CA HIS A 22 -3.31 -29.59 0.78
C HIS A 22 -2.55 -28.74 1.82
N ARG A 23 -3.12 -27.62 2.26
CA ARG A 23 -2.49 -26.77 3.28
C ARG A 23 -2.45 -27.43 4.66
N ASP A 24 -3.51 -28.14 5.00
CA ASP A 24 -3.56 -28.92 6.23
C ASP A 24 -2.50 -30.02 6.23
N LEU A 25 -2.21 -30.64 5.07
CA LEU A 25 -1.11 -31.60 4.92
C LEU A 25 0.28 -30.96 4.98
N GLN A 26 0.43 -29.69 4.56
CA GLN A 26 1.67 -28.91 4.72
C GLN A 26 1.92 -28.46 6.18
N GLY A 27 1.04 -28.81 7.13
CA GLY A 27 1.22 -28.51 8.55
C GLY A 27 0.79 -27.10 8.96
N GLU A 28 0.05 -26.38 8.11
CA GLU A 28 -0.47 -25.05 8.46
C GLU A 28 -1.68 -25.12 9.42
N ARG A 29 -1.44 -25.47 10.69
CA ARG A 29 -2.45 -25.55 11.77
C ARG A 29 -2.72 -24.18 12.41
N SER A 30 -3.25 -23.24 11.64
CA SER A 30 -3.54 -21.87 12.12
C SER A 30 -4.81 -21.30 11.52
N ALA A 31 -5.72 -22.15 11.06
CA ALA A 31 -6.96 -21.73 10.44
C ALA A 31 -7.76 -20.84 11.41
N TYR A 32 -7.99 -21.29 12.64
CA TYR A 32 -8.71 -20.53 13.68
C TYR A 32 -8.20 -19.08 13.86
N ALA A 33 -6.88 -18.91 14.06
CA ALA A 33 -6.27 -17.60 14.21
C ALA A 33 -6.41 -16.71 12.96
N LYS A 34 -6.48 -17.32 11.77
CA LYS A 34 -6.54 -16.62 10.48
C LYS A 34 -7.96 -16.33 10.01
N THR A 35 -8.95 -17.08 10.48
CA THR A 35 -10.37 -17.02 10.07
C THR A 35 -11.28 -16.56 11.20
N ALA A 36 -11.39 -17.32 12.29
CA ALA A 36 -12.39 -17.11 13.34
C ALA A 36 -12.11 -15.94 14.28
N VAL A 37 -10.83 -15.59 14.51
CA VAL A 37 -10.47 -14.37 15.28
C VAL A 37 -10.93 -13.09 14.57
N LEU A 38 -11.12 -13.14 13.25
CA LEU A 38 -11.45 -11.98 12.43
C LEU A 38 -12.92 -11.91 12.00
N ASP A 39 -13.69 -12.99 12.19
CA ASP A 39 -15.10 -13.03 11.81
C ASP A 39 -15.88 -14.05 12.66
N GLU A 40 -16.78 -13.56 13.52
CA GLU A 40 -17.67 -14.37 14.38
C GLU A 40 -18.68 -15.21 13.59
N ARG A 41 -18.75 -15.05 12.26
CA ARG A 41 -19.72 -15.75 11.42
C ARG A 41 -19.48 -17.26 11.32
N PHE A 42 -18.27 -17.74 11.58
CA PHE A 42 -17.95 -19.17 11.57
C PHE A 42 -18.23 -19.82 12.92
N SER A 43 -18.88 -20.97 12.88
CA SER A 43 -19.13 -21.76 14.10
C SER A 43 -17.95 -22.70 14.39
N CYS A 44 -17.22 -23.10 13.36
CA CYS A 44 -16.04 -23.93 13.46
C CYS A 44 -14.89 -23.21 14.18
N ARG A 45 -14.28 -23.89 15.14
CA ARG A 45 -13.12 -23.42 15.90
C ARG A 45 -11.88 -24.30 15.71
N SER A 46 -11.83 -25.03 14.60
CA SER A 46 -10.72 -25.94 14.29
C SER A 46 -9.49 -25.18 13.81
N ASP A 47 -8.31 -25.79 14.00
CA ASP A 47 -7.06 -25.29 13.41
C ASP A 47 -6.88 -25.70 11.95
N LEU A 48 -7.77 -26.54 11.42
CA LEU A 48 -7.77 -27.05 10.05
C LEU A 48 -8.60 -26.17 9.12
N PHE A 49 -8.07 -25.89 7.91
CA PHE A 49 -8.84 -25.17 6.90
C PHE A 49 -9.95 -26.04 6.30
N SER A 50 -9.75 -27.36 6.21
CA SER A 50 -10.73 -28.31 5.69
C SER A 50 -12.04 -28.29 6.47
N ASP A 51 -11.98 -28.19 7.79
CA ASP A 51 -13.17 -28.13 8.65
C ASP A 51 -14.03 -26.87 8.38
N TYR A 52 -13.39 -25.74 8.05
CA TYR A 52 -14.10 -24.52 7.62
C TYR A 52 -14.78 -24.68 6.26
N VAL A 53 -14.19 -25.47 5.35
CA VAL A 53 -14.82 -25.80 4.07
C VAL A 53 -16.02 -26.72 4.29
N THR A 54 -15.94 -27.67 5.22
CA THR A 54 -17.08 -28.53 5.57
C THR A 54 -18.25 -27.73 6.16
N GLU A 55 -17.99 -26.70 6.97
CA GLU A 55 -19.06 -25.79 7.41
C GLU A 55 -19.73 -25.07 6.22
N LEU A 56 -18.95 -24.63 5.22
CA LEU A 56 -19.49 -24.02 4.00
C LEU A 56 -20.31 -25.01 3.15
N GLU A 57 -19.89 -26.27 3.06
CA GLU A 57 -20.66 -27.33 2.38
C GLU A 57 -22.04 -27.51 3.05
N GLN A 58 -22.09 -27.49 4.39
CA GLN A 58 -23.33 -27.55 5.14
C GLN A 58 -24.22 -26.33 4.93
N ASP A 59 -23.63 -25.12 4.91
CA ASP A 59 -24.35 -23.88 4.63
C ASP A 59 -24.97 -23.89 3.22
N LEU A 60 -24.24 -24.39 2.21
CA LEU A 60 -24.75 -24.49 0.84
C LEU A 60 -25.93 -25.47 0.74
N ASN A 61 -25.83 -26.62 1.41
CA ASN A 61 -26.93 -27.59 1.48
C ASN A 61 -28.17 -26.98 2.16
N ARG A 62 -27.96 -26.18 3.20
CA ARG A 62 -29.04 -25.47 3.90
C ARG A 62 -29.71 -24.42 3.01
N ILE A 63 -28.94 -23.67 2.22
CA ILE A 63 -29.47 -22.73 1.22
C ILE A 63 -30.31 -23.48 0.18
N HIS A 64 -29.83 -24.62 -0.31
CA HIS A 64 -30.58 -25.46 -1.25
C HIS A 64 -31.93 -25.90 -0.66
N LEU A 65 -31.92 -26.48 0.54
CA LEU A 65 -33.14 -26.90 1.25
C LEU A 65 -34.11 -25.74 1.52
N LEU A 66 -33.60 -24.56 1.87
CA LEU A 66 -34.42 -23.37 2.09
C LEU A 66 -35.05 -22.87 0.78
N SER A 67 -34.30 -22.88 -0.32
CA SER A 67 -34.78 -22.46 -1.63
C SER A 67 -35.94 -23.32 -2.15
N GLU A 68 -36.03 -24.59 -1.72
CA GLU A 68 -37.12 -25.49 -2.08
C GLU A 68 -38.34 -25.36 -1.17
N LYS A 69 -38.16 -24.96 0.09
CA LYS A 69 -39.21 -25.02 1.12
C LYS A 69 -39.86 -23.67 1.43
N THR A 70 -39.18 -22.57 1.16
CA THR A 70 -39.55 -21.25 1.67
C THR A 70 -39.74 -20.26 0.54
N GLN A 71 -40.85 -19.49 0.57
CA GLN A 71 -41.11 -18.38 -0.36
C GLN A 71 -40.56 -17.03 0.15
N ASP A 72 -40.01 -17.01 1.36
CA ASP A 72 -39.34 -15.84 1.95
C ASP A 72 -37.99 -15.61 1.26
N LEU A 73 -38.00 -14.69 0.28
CA LEU A 73 -36.84 -14.32 -0.51
C LEU A 73 -35.82 -13.51 0.30
N GLU A 74 -36.25 -12.73 1.30
CA GLU A 74 -35.36 -11.92 2.13
C GLU A 74 -34.49 -12.82 3.01
N LEU A 75 -35.13 -13.83 3.61
CA LEU A 75 -34.40 -14.84 4.38
C LEU A 75 -33.40 -15.58 3.51
N LEU A 76 -33.79 -16.02 2.31
CA LEU A 76 -32.89 -16.71 1.39
C LEU A 76 -31.68 -15.84 1.02
N GLN A 77 -31.91 -14.56 0.72
CA GLN A 77 -30.87 -13.60 0.39
C GLN A 77 -29.88 -13.41 1.54
N LEU A 78 -30.35 -13.31 2.78
CA LEU A 78 -29.49 -13.20 3.96
C LEU A 78 -28.53 -14.40 4.11
N TYR A 79 -29.03 -15.62 3.90
CA TYR A 79 -28.20 -16.82 3.94
C TYR A 79 -27.18 -16.86 2.80
N CYS A 80 -27.59 -16.48 1.59
CA CYS A 80 -26.70 -16.34 0.45
C CYS A 80 -25.59 -15.33 0.72
N ASP A 81 -25.91 -14.14 1.23
CA ASP A 81 -24.93 -13.09 1.54
C ASP A 81 -23.94 -13.53 2.61
N ARG A 82 -24.44 -14.22 3.65
CA ARG A 82 -23.59 -14.81 4.69
C ARG A 82 -22.64 -15.85 4.10
N PHE A 83 -23.14 -16.75 3.25
CA PHE A 83 -22.33 -17.77 2.58
C PHE A 83 -21.27 -17.15 1.67
N VAL A 84 -21.63 -16.16 0.85
CA VAL A 84 -20.69 -15.44 -0.03
C VAL A 84 -19.59 -14.77 0.79
N GLY A 85 -19.94 -14.13 1.91
CA GLY A 85 -18.97 -13.53 2.82
C GLY A 85 -17.97 -14.55 3.38
N LYS A 86 -18.48 -15.66 3.92
CA LYS A 86 -17.65 -16.77 4.44
C LYS A 86 -16.74 -17.36 3.35
N PHE A 87 -17.29 -17.62 2.16
CA PHE A 87 -16.55 -18.17 1.03
C PHE A 87 -15.42 -17.24 0.56
N ALA A 88 -15.71 -15.95 0.35
CA ALA A 88 -14.72 -14.97 -0.09
C ALA A 88 -13.58 -14.81 0.93
N MET A 89 -13.91 -14.82 2.21
CA MET A 89 -12.92 -14.76 3.28
C MET A 89 -12.00 -15.99 3.25
N LEU A 90 -12.57 -17.19 3.23
CA LEU A 90 -11.81 -18.44 3.24
C LEU A 90 -10.94 -18.57 1.97
N GLN A 91 -11.51 -18.27 0.80
CA GLN A 91 -10.79 -18.25 -0.47
C GLN A 91 -9.61 -17.27 -0.46
N SER A 92 -9.79 -16.08 0.11
CA SER A 92 -8.71 -15.08 0.23
C SER A 92 -7.56 -15.61 1.10
N LYS A 93 -7.87 -16.29 2.21
CA LYS A 93 -6.86 -16.81 3.15
C LYS A 93 -6.12 -18.03 2.60
N ILE A 94 -6.81 -18.89 1.86
CA ILE A 94 -6.21 -20.04 1.18
C ILE A 94 -5.37 -19.58 -0.01
N SER A 95 -5.84 -18.61 -0.81
CA SER A 95 -5.15 -18.12 -2.01
C SER A 95 -3.94 -17.23 -1.73
N LYS A 96 -3.94 -16.44 -0.65
CA LYS A 96 -2.84 -15.50 -0.32
C LYS A 96 -1.48 -16.20 -0.09
N ALA A 97 -1.48 -17.44 0.38
CA ALA A 97 -0.23 -18.19 0.59
C ALA A 97 0.45 -18.63 -0.73
N ASN A 98 -0.32 -18.80 -1.80
CA ASN A 98 0.23 -19.17 -3.10
C ASN A 98 1.09 -18.04 -3.73
N ARG A 99 0.85 -16.77 -3.33
CA ARG A 99 1.72 -15.63 -3.71
C ARG A 99 3.03 -15.61 -2.93
N HIS A 100 3.01 -15.96 -1.64
CA HIS A 100 4.24 -16.06 -0.84
C HIS A 100 5.10 -17.26 -1.25
N ALA A 101 4.48 -18.40 -1.57
CA ALA A 101 5.18 -19.56 -2.14
C ALA A 101 5.82 -19.24 -3.51
N LYS A 102 5.12 -18.51 -4.40
CA LYS A 102 5.69 -18.03 -5.68
C LYS A 102 6.81 -16.99 -5.51
N GLN A 103 6.80 -16.18 -4.44
CA GLN A 103 7.88 -15.23 -4.15
C GLN A 103 9.13 -15.93 -3.56
N GLN A 104 8.95 -17.02 -2.81
CA GLN A 104 10.07 -17.81 -2.29
C GLN A 104 10.69 -18.75 -3.35
N ALA A 105 9.95 -19.12 -4.38
CA ALA A 105 10.42 -19.96 -5.49
C ALA A 105 11.14 -19.19 -6.64
N ILE A 106 11.60 -17.96 -6.41
CA ILE A 106 12.45 -17.27 -7.38
C ILE A 106 13.91 -17.64 -7.06
N PRO A 107 14.63 -18.35 -7.96
CA PRO A 107 16.04 -18.66 -7.76
C PRO A 107 16.82 -17.38 -7.41
N GLN A 108 17.72 -17.46 -6.45
CA GLN A 108 18.49 -16.32 -5.93
C GLN A 108 19.12 -15.46 -7.07
N GLN A 109 19.55 -16.12 -8.15
CA GLN A 109 20.02 -15.48 -9.38
C GLN A 109 19.00 -14.59 -10.09
N LYS A 110 17.72 -15.00 -10.18
CA LYS A 110 16.65 -14.17 -10.75
C LYS A 110 16.28 -13.00 -9.83
N ARG A 111 16.41 -13.16 -8.51
CA ARG A 111 16.26 -12.03 -7.56
C ARG A 111 17.37 -11.02 -7.76
N ILE A 112 18.62 -11.47 -7.87
CA ILE A 112 19.79 -10.62 -8.14
C ILE A 112 19.66 -9.92 -9.49
N GLN A 113 19.26 -10.63 -10.56
CA GLN A 113 19.04 -10.02 -11.89
C GLN A 113 17.90 -9.00 -11.89
N ASN A 114 16.80 -9.25 -11.18
CA ASN A 114 15.72 -8.28 -11.05
C ASN A 114 16.13 -7.07 -10.20
N TRP A 115 16.98 -7.27 -9.19
CA TRP A 115 17.59 -6.20 -8.41
C TRP A 115 18.54 -5.37 -9.27
N GLN A 116 19.45 -6.00 -10.01
CA GLN A 116 20.35 -5.34 -10.97
C GLN A 116 19.57 -4.55 -12.03
N LYS A 117 18.52 -5.13 -12.65
CA LYS A 117 17.69 -4.41 -13.62
C LYS A 117 16.97 -3.21 -13.02
N ARG A 118 16.57 -3.27 -11.74
CA ARG A 118 15.99 -2.12 -11.03
C ARG A 118 17.05 -1.08 -10.68
N LEU A 119 18.24 -1.53 -10.28
CA LEU A 119 19.40 -0.70 -9.98
C LEU A 119 19.83 0.07 -11.23
N ASP A 120 20.01 -0.64 -12.35
CA ASP A 120 20.34 -0.06 -13.66
C ASP A 120 19.26 0.90 -14.11
N LYS A 121 17.98 0.58 -13.91
CA LYS A 121 16.88 1.48 -14.29
C LYS A 121 16.86 2.76 -13.44
N VAL A 122 17.26 2.71 -12.17
CA VAL A 122 17.33 3.89 -11.32
C VAL A 122 18.62 4.69 -11.56
N MET A 123 19.75 4.00 -11.76
CA MET A 123 21.04 4.60 -12.13
C MET A 123 21.00 5.24 -13.52
N SER A 124 20.31 4.63 -14.46
CA SER A 124 20.12 5.15 -15.84
C SER A 124 18.95 6.13 -15.94
N SER A 125 18.02 6.16 -14.97
CA SER A 125 17.01 7.21 -14.94
C SER A 125 17.66 8.49 -14.43
N GLY A 126 17.70 9.52 -15.26
CA GLY A 126 18.29 10.85 -14.99
C GLY A 126 17.84 11.52 -13.69
N ASN A 127 16.84 10.98 -12.99
CA ASN A 127 16.30 11.45 -11.71
C ASN A 127 17.34 11.75 -10.63
N ARG A 128 18.41 10.95 -10.44
CA ARG A 128 19.40 11.25 -9.39
C ARG A 128 20.29 12.42 -9.77
N SER A 129 20.88 12.40 -10.98
CA SER A 129 21.74 13.48 -11.46
C SER A 129 20.97 14.79 -11.57
N GLU A 130 19.75 14.76 -12.13
CA GLU A 130 18.88 15.92 -12.25
C GLU A 130 18.46 16.49 -10.88
N LEU A 131 18.27 15.65 -9.86
CA LEU A 131 17.95 16.12 -8.51
C LEU A 131 19.15 16.83 -7.86
N HIS A 132 20.37 16.32 -8.06
CA HIS A 132 21.59 16.99 -7.59
C HIS A 132 21.84 18.30 -8.34
N GLU A 133 21.58 18.33 -9.66
CA GLU A 133 21.68 19.55 -10.46
C GLU A 133 20.68 20.60 -10.00
N LYS A 134 19.41 20.22 -9.80
CA LYS A 134 18.37 21.11 -9.25
C LYS A 134 18.69 21.60 -7.84
N LEU A 135 19.26 20.75 -6.99
CA LEU A 135 19.71 21.14 -5.65
C LEU A 135 20.84 22.18 -5.72
N SER A 136 21.81 21.96 -6.62
CA SER A 136 22.91 22.90 -6.84
C SER A 136 22.41 24.27 -7.32
N GLN A 137 21.53 24.28 -8.33
CA GLN A 137 20.89 25.50 -8.82
C GLN A 137 20.12 26.22 -7.71
N GLN A 138 19.34 25.49 -6.90
CA GLN A 138 18.56 26.07 -5.81
C GLN A 138 19.46 26.71 -4.74
N LYS A 139 20.57 26.06 -4.36
CA LYS A 139 21.54 26.62 -3.40
C LYS A 139 22.22 27.88 -3.93
N GLN A 140 22.51 27.95 -5.23
CA GLN A 140 23.03 29.18 -5.86
C GLN A 140 22.01 30.32 -5.80
N PHE A 141 20.72 30.04 -6.04
CA PHE A 141 19.65 31.04 -5.88
C PHE A 141 19.51 31.54 -4.43
N GLU A 142 19.66 30.66 -3.44
CA GLU A 142 19.65 31.04 -2.02
C GLU A 142 20.81 31.99 -1.70
N GLN A 143 22.03 31.68 -2.14
CA GLN A 143 23.20 32.53 -1.94
C GLN A 143 23.01 33.92 -2.57
N GLN A 144 22.48 33.98 -3.80
CA GLN A 144 22.19 35.25 -4.47
C GLN A 144 21.12 36.07 -3.72
N LEU A 145 20.07 35.43 -3.18
CA LEU A 145 19.04 36.09 -2.39
C LEU A 145 19.59 36.61 -1.06
N GLU A 146 20.42 35.84 -0.37
CA GLU A 146 21.10 36.25 0.86
C GLU A 146 22.01 37.46 0.62
N GLN A 147 22.79 37.45 -0.46
CA GLN A 147 23.62 38.59 -0.84
C GLN A 147 22.77 39.84 -1.11
N LYS A 148 21.66 39.70 -1.85
CA LYS A 148 20.74 40.81 -2.13
C LYS A 148 20.07 41.37 -0.88
N ILE A 149 19.77 40.50 0.10
CA ILE A 149 19.26 40.91 1.41
C ILE A 149 20.35 41.67 2.18
N ALA A 150 21.60 41.19 2.17
CA ALA A 150 22.72 41.84 2.84
C ALA A 150 23.00 43.24 2.25
N GLU A 151 23.00 43.38 0.93
CA GLU A 151 23.15 44.65 0.21
C GLU A 151 22.04 45.64 0.59
N LYS A 152 20.77 45.20 0.60
CA LYS A 152 19.65 46.07 1.01
C LYS A 152 19.70 46.43 2.50
N ASN A 153 20.15 45.54 3.37
CA ASN A 153 20.37 45.87 4.79
C ASN A 153 21.48 46.92 4.95
N GLN A 154 22.55 46.86 4.16
CA GLN A 154 23.60 47.89 4.18
C GLN A 154 23.08 49.26 3.72
N VAL A 155 22.24 49.28 2.67
CA VAL A 155 21.59 50.51 2.19
C VAL A 155 20.63 51.07 3.24
N LEU A 156 19.84 50.20 3.89
CA LEU A 156 18.93 50.58 4.97
C LEU A 156 19.71 51.24 6.13
N ASN A 157 20.80 50.62 6.57
CA ASN A 157 21.64 51.12 7.66
C ASN A 157 22.31 52.48 7.35
N ARG A 158 22.44 52.84 6.07
CA ARG A 158 23.01 54.13 5.62
C ARG A 158 21.94 55.19 5.31
N SER A 159 20.67 54.80 5.24
CA SER A 159 19.56 55.70 4.91
C SER A 159 19.05 56.45 6.14
N ASN A 160 18.99 57.79 6.06
CA ASN A 160 18.52 58.67 7.13
C ASN A 160 17.08 59.19 6.93
N LEU A 161 16.44 58.83 5.81
CA LEU A 161 15.09 59.27 5.43
C LEU A 161 14.04 58.23 5.86
N LYS A 162 13.11 58.62 6.73
CA LYS A 162 12.07 57.73 7.29
C LYS A 162 11.19 57.03 6.24
N THR A 163 10.94 57.68 5.10
CA THR A 163 10.15 57.12 3.99
C THR A 163 10.90 56.00 3.26
N ASP A 164 12.20 56.17 3.05
CA ASP A 164 13.05 55.17 2.39
C ASP A 164 13.30 53.97 3.30
N THR A 165 13.43 54.19 4.61
CA THR A 165 13.60 53.11 5.58
C THR A 165 12.39 52.17 5.63
N ALA A 166 11.17 52.70 5.55
CA ALA A 166 9.95 51.90 5.58
C ALA A 166 9.82 51.05 4.31
N ARG A 167 10.10 51.64 3.14
CA ARG A 167 10.06 50.95 1.85
C ARG A 167 11.14 49.85 1.76
N LEU A 168 12.38 50.16 2.14
CA LEU A 168 13.48 49.19 2.15
C LEU A 168 13.22 48.04 3.13
N SER A 169 12.64 48.33 4.30
CA SER A 169 12.28 47.29 5.28
C SER A 169 11.20 46.34 4.75
N ALA A 170 10.18 46.87 4.06
CA ALA A 170 9.15 46.04 3.41
C ALA A 170 9.74 45.16 2.30
N GLU A 171 10.64 45.71 1.48
CA GLU A 171 11.36 44.95 0.45
C GLU A 171 12.25 43.85 1.06
N ILE A 172 12.96 44.12 2.15
CA ILE A 172 13.77 43.13 2.88
C ILE A 172 12.90 42.02 3.45
N LEU A 173 11.74 42.36 4.05
CA LEU A 173 10.82 41.38 4.61
C LEU A 173 10.27 40.43 3.53
N SER A 174 9.90 40.99 2.37
CA SER A 174 9.46 40.20 1.21
C SER A 174 10.56 39.25 0.71
N LEU A 175 11.81 39.73 0.60
CA LEU A 175 12.95 38.89 0.22
C LEU A 175 13.24 37.78 1.24
N LYS A 176 13.12 38.07 2.54
CA LYS A 176 13.27 37.07 3.62
C LYS A 176 12.18 36.01 3.56
N SER A 177 10.93 36.39 3.26
CA SER A 177 9.83 35.43 3.06
C SER A 177 10.15 34.47 1.90
N ARG A 178 10.62 35.02 0.78
CA ARG A 178 11.01 34.23 -0.40
C ARG A 178 12.20 33.31 -0.12
N LEU A 179 13.18 33.78 0.64
CA LEU A 179 14.31 32.95 1.09
C LEU A 179 13.82 31.76 1.93
N GLY A 180 12.87 31.97 2.84
CA GLY A 180 12.27 30.90 3.63
C GLY A 180 11.53 29.85 2.78
N GLU A 181 10.87 30.26 1.69
CA GLU A 181 10.26 29.33 0.73
C GLU A 181 11.30 28.56 -0.10
N CYS A 182 12.40 29.21 -0.48
CA CYS A 182 13.53 28.57 -1.14
C CYS A 182 14.14 27.48 -0.24
N GLN A 183 14.40 27.80 1.03
CA GLN A 183 14.96 26.86 2.01
C GLN A 183 14.05 25.65 2.25
N LYS A 184 12.73 25.83 2.29
CA LYS A 184 11.76 24.73 2.34
C LYS A 184 11.86 23.82 1.10
N THR A 185 12.11 24.40 -0.06
CA THR A 185 12.26 23.66 -1.33
C THR A 185 13.57 22.88 -1.34
N THR A 186 14.67 23.49 -0.90
CA THR A 186 15.98 22.85 -0.70
C THR A 186 15.86 21.65 0.24
N TRP A 187 15.21 21.83 1.40
CA TRP A 187 14.97 20.75 2.36
C TRP A 187 14.18 19.58 1.74
N LYS A 188 13.15 19.85 0.93
CA LYS A 188 12.38 18.81 0.23
C LYS A 188 13.23 18.05 -0.80
N LEU A 189 14.12 18.74 -1.52
CA LEU A 189 15.04 18.12 -2.47
C LEU A 189 16.05 17.22 -1.76
N GLU A 190 16.63 17.69 -0.64
CA GLU A 190 17.55 16.91 0.19
C GLU A 190 16.89 15.67 0.80
N GLN A 191 15.66 15.80 1.31
CA GLN A 191 14.85 14.66 1.76
C GLN A 191 14.64 13.63 0.65
N LYS A 192 14.32 14.07 -0.57
CA LYS A 192 14.10 13.17 -1.71
C LYS A 192 15.38 12.45 -2.12
N ILE A 193 16.53 13.13 -2.09
CA ILE A 193 17.84 12.52 -2.33
C ILE A 193 18.15 11.50 -1.24
N ASN A 194 17.99 11.84 0.04
CA ASN A 194 18.21 10.92 1.17
C ASN A 194 17.28 9.69 1.13
N GLN A 195 16.03 9.84 0.71
CA GLN A 195 15.11 8.72 0.51
C GLN A 195 15.55 7.79 -0.62
N ILE A 196 16.09 8.36 -1.70
CA ILE A 196 16.65 7.57 -2.80
C ILE A 196 17.90 6.84 -2.29
N GLU A 197 18.82 7.52 -1.59
CA GLU A 197 20.08 6.95 -1.11
C GLU A 197 19.92 5.91 0.01
N SER A 198 18.98 6.12 0.94
CA SER A 198 18.69 5.16 2.03
C SER A 198 18.14 3.83 1.52
N ARG A 199 17.35 3.85 0.43
CA ARG A 199 16.87 2.62 -0.24
C ARG A 199 17.97 1.76 -0.86
N PHE A 200 19.20 2.25 -0.93
CA PHE A 200 20.38 1.54 -1.45
C PHE A 200 21.38 1.13 -0.37
N LYS A 201 21.13 1.41 0.92
CA LYS A 201 22.03 1.07 2.04
C LYS A 201 21.66 -0.22 2.80
N GLU A 202 20.61 -0.94 2.38
CA GLU A 202 20.23 -2.27 2.88
C GLU A 202 20.60 -3.37 1.88
#